data_AF-A0A8T1AGC2-F1
#
_entry.id   AF-A0A8T1AGC2-F1
#
_cell.length_a   1.000
_cell.length_b   1.000
_cell.length_c   1.000
_cell.angle_alpha   90.00
_cell.angle_beta   90.00
_cell.angle_gamma   90.00
#
_symmetry.space_group_name_H-M   'P 1'
#
loop_
_entity.id
_entity.type
_entity.pdbx_description
1 polymer ?
#
loop_
_entity_poly.entity_id
_entity_poly.type
_entity_poly.pdbx_seq_one_letter_code
_entity_poly.pdbx_strand_id
1 'polypeptide(L)'
;MDAGRAPASGLDGSNRYADTLKRYRLYDRSGVIRPLSDGEMRSWFERWRRTRGKRVTVARTVTQNSLNQAWASFMDCWSEETGAVFRETIVARGATHARMSVGALSARICELSWSSDRTCYYVHFLEGCRY
;
A
#
# COMPACT_ATOMS: atom_id res chain seq x y z
N MET A 1 28.72 -25.46 41.43
CA MET A 1 28.15 -24.38 40.60
C MET A 1 28.01 -24.94 39.21
N ASP A 2 26.79 -25.22 38.78
CA ASP A 2 26.50 -25.68 37.42
C ASP A 2 25.55 -24.69 36.75
N ALA A 3 25.95 -24.23 35.56
CA ALA A 3 25.33 -23.14 34.84
C ALA A 3 24.10 -23.63 34.06
N GLY A 4 22.92 -23.41 34.62
CA GLY A 4 21.65 -23.51 33.89
C GLY A 4 21.51 -22.34 32.90
N ARG A 5 21.98 -22.53 31.66
CA ARG A 5 21.75 -21.56 30.58
C ARG A 5 20.30 -21.64 30.11
N ALA A 6 19.50 -20.64 30.46
CA ALA A 6 18.15 -20.46 29.90
C ALA A 6 18.25 -20.20 28.38
N PRO A 7 17.39 -20.81 27.55
CA PRO A 7 17.34 -20.48 26.13
C PRO A 7 16.79 -19.05 25.94
N ALA A 8 17.44 -18.31 25.05
CA ALA A 8 17.07 -16.94 24.72
C ALA A 8 15.65 -16.91 24.12
N SER A 9 14.71 -16.39 24.90
CA SER A 9 13.36 -16.03 24.46
C SER A 9 13.41 -14.83 23.52
N GLY A 10 13.84 -15.06 22.29
CA GLY A 10 13.79 -14.06 21.23
C GLY A 10 13.19 -14.70 20.01
N LEU A 11 11.85 -14.73 19.90
CA LEU A 11 11.10 -14.93 18.65
C LEU A 11 9.55 -14.80 18.80
N ASP A 12 9.00 -14.34 19.93
CA ASP A 12 7.53 -14.35 20.16
C ASP A 12 6.80 -13.04 19.75
N GLY A 13 7.52 -11.92 19.56
CA GLY A 13 6.88 -10.62 19.28
C GLY A 13 6.27 -10.50 17.87
N SER A 14 6.93 -11.08 16.87
CA SER A 14 6.48 -10.99 15.47
C SER A 14 5.24 -11.85 15.20
N ASN A 15 5.17 -13.02 15.83
CA ASN A 15 4.04 -13.93 15.69
C ASN A 15 2.78 -13.36 16.36
N ARG A 16 2.93 -12.71 17.53
CA ARG A 16 1.83 -12.05 18.24
C ARG A 16 1.22 -10.88 17.45
N TYR A 17 2.04 -10.06 16.78
CA TYR A 17 1.54 -8.97 15.92
C TYR A 17 0.88 -9.51 14.65
N ALA A 18 1.49 -10.50 13.99
CA ALA A 18 0.88 -11.15 12.82
C ALA A 18 -0.45 -11.87 13.16
N ASP A 19 -0.58 -12.41 14.38
CA ASP A 19 -1.82 -13.00 14.89
C ASP A 19 -2.89 -11.96 15.20
N THR A 20 -2.53 -10.77 15.71
CA THR A 20 -3.50 -9.67 15.83
C THR A 20 -4.02 -9.20 14.46
N LEU A 21 -3.21 -9.32 13.41
CA LEU A 21 -3.59 -9.01 12.02
C LEU A 21 -4.47 -10.10 11.37
N LYS A 22 -4.70 -11.24 12.01
CA LYS A 22 -5.69 -12.26 11.56
C LYS A 22 -7.14 -11.86 11.86
N ARG A 23 -7.37 -10.71 12.51
CA ARG A 23 -8.68 -10.30 13.04
C ARG A 23 -9.73 -10.00 11.96
N TYR A 24 -9.33 -9.61 10.75
CA TYR A 24 -10.26 -9.22 9.70
C TYR A 24 -9.99 -9.95 8.38
N ARG A 25 -11.05 -10.51 7.80
CA ARG A 25 -11.03 -10.94 6.39
C ARG A 25 -10.94 -9.69 5.51
N LEU A 26 -10.33 -9.80 4.34
CA LEU A 26 -10.32 -8.72 3.35
C LEU A 26 -11.74 -8.17 3.13
N TYR A 27 -11.89 -6.86 3.30
CA TYR A 27 -13.14 -6.09 3.20
C TYR A 27 -14.12 -6.21 4.36
N ASP A 28 -13.76 -6.91 5.43
CA ASP A 28 -14.54 -6.88 6.67
C ASP A 28 -14.42 -5.50 7.34
N ARG A 29 -15.56 -4.90 7.68
CA ARG A 29 -15.68 -3.56 8.29
C ARG A 29 -16.32 -3.59 9.67
N SER A 30 -16.62 -4.78 10.21
CA SER A 30 -17.35 -4.98 11.46
C SER A 30 -16.69 -4.33 12.68
N GLY A 31 -15.37 -4.12 12.66
CA GLY A 31 -14.62 -3.56 13.77
C GLY A 31 -14.44 -2.04 13.81
N VAL A 32 -14.97 -1.30 12.82
CA VAL A 32 -14.73 0.16 12.72
C VAL A 32 -15.98 0.93 13.12
N ILE A 33 -15.79 1.98 13.92
CA ILE A 33 -16.86 2.89 14.31
C ILE A 33 -17.17 3.82 13.13
N ARG A 34 -18.41 3.77 12.63
CA ARG A 34 -18.92 4.59 11.50
C ARG A 34 -18.02 4.52 10.25
N PRO A 35 -17.83 3.33 9.65
CA PRO A 35 -17.03 3.21 8.44
C PRO A 35 -17.71 3.96 7.28
N LEU A 36 -16.91 4.37 6.29
CA LEU A 36 -17.47 4.82 5.02
C LEU A 36 -18.21 3.67 4.31
N SER A 37 -18.86 3.99 3.19
CA SER A 37 -19.45 2.96 2.35
C SER A 37 -18.40 1.94 1.91
N ASP A 38 -18.85 0.72 1.57
CA ASP A 38 -17.95 -0.37 1.18
C ASP A 38 -17.05 0.03 -0.01
N GLY A 39 -17.63 0.65 -1.04
CA GLY A 39 -16.88 1.13 -2.21
C GLY A 39 -15.82 2.18 -1.87
N GLU A 40 -16.13 3.09 -0.95
CA GLU A 40 -15.17 4.10 -0.50
C GLU A 40 -14.02 3.49 0.31
N MET A 41 -14.31 2.58 1.24
CA MET A 41 -13.29 1.91 2.05
C MET A 41 -12.34 1.10 1.16
N ARG A 42 -12.87 0.39 0.16
CA ARG A 42 -12.06 -0.33 -0.83
C ARG A 42 -11.18 0.61 -1.67
N SER A 43 -11.76 1.72 -2.14
CA SER A 43 -11.03 2.73 -2.92
C SER A 43 -9.88 3.35 -2.11
N TRP A 44 -10.09 3.61 -0.82
CA TRP A 44 -9.05 4.11 0.07
C TRP A 44 -7.97 3.08 0.36
N PHE A 45 -8.35 1.82 0.57
CA PHE A 45 -7.40 0.72 0.71
C PHE A 45 -6.52 0.55 -0.54
N GLU A 46 -7.09 0.65 -1.73
CA GLU A 46 -6.35 0.64 -2.99
C GLU A 46 -5.35 1.77 -3.09
N ARG A 47 -5.77 3.00 -2.76
CA ARG A 47 -4.88 4.17 -2.74
C ARG A 47 -3.74 3.96 -1.74
N TRP A 48 -4.04 3.50 -0.53
CA TRP A 48 -3.04 3.22 0.51
C TRP A 48 -2.05 2.15 0.06
N ARG A 49 -2.51 1.03 -0.53
CA ARG A 49 -1.64 -0.02 -1.10
C ARG A 49 -0.74 0.54 -2.22
N ARG A 50 -1.30 1.39 -3.08
CA ARG A 50 -0.57 2.05 -4.18
C ARG A 50 0.55 2.95 -3.65
N THR A 51 0.36 3.66 -2.53
CA THR A 51 1.45 4.45 -1.90
C THR A 51 2.66 3.60 -1.51
N ARG A 52 2.47 2.28 -1.34
CA ARG A 52 3.52 1.30 -1.00
C ARG A 52 4.00 0.48 -2.21
N GLY A 53 3.57 0.84 -3.43
CA GLY A 53 3.89 0.07 -4.64
C GLY A 53 3.31 -1.34 -4.66
N LYS A 54 2.26 -1.63 -3.86
CA LYS A 54 1.64 -2.96 -3.78
C LYS A 54 0.31 -2.97 -4.54
N ARG A 55 0.03 -4.07 -5.27
CA ARG A 55 -1.23 -4.30 -6.00
C ARG A 55 -2.35 -4.72 -5.05
N VAL A 56 -3.62 -4.58 -5.41
CA VAL A 56 -4.74 -5.10 -4.58
C VAL A 56 -5.30 -6.44 -5.04
N THR A 57 -4.84 -6.95 -6.16
CA THR A 57 -5.20 -8.27 -6.67
C THR A 57 -4.22 -9.34 -6.19
N VAL A 58 -4.72 -10.57 -6.02
CA VAL A 58 -3.86 -11.74 -5.86
C VAL A 58 -2.93 -11.83 -7.08
N ALA A 59 -1.65 -12.00 -6.83
CA ALA A 59 -0.59 -12.10 -7.82
C ALA A 59 0.46 -13.09 -7.31
N ARG A 60 1.44 -13.48 -8.13
CA ARG A 60 2.43 -14.54 -7.81
C ARG A 60 3.03 -14.49 -6.40
N THR A 61 3.20 -13.29 -5.82
CA THR A 61 3.73 -13.07 -4.46
C THR A 61 2.72 -12.46 -3.47
N VAL A 62 1.51 -12.12 -3.93
CA VAL A 62 0.43 -11.54 -3.11
C VAL A 62 -0.60 -12.63 -2.85
N THR A 63 -0.51 -13.29 -1.69
CA THR A 63 -1.46 -14.30 -1.25
C THR A 63 -2.73 -13.68 -0.65
N GLN A 64 -3.81 -14.45 -0.55
CA GLN A 64 -5.02 -14.02 0.15
C GLN A 64 -4.73 -13.63 1.61
N ASN A 65 -3.82 -14.36 2.27
CA ASN A 65 -3.42 -14.06 3.65
C ASN A 65 -2.71 -12.70 3.76
N SER A 66 -1.85 -12.35 2.81
CA SER A 66 -1.19 -11.04 2.83
C SER A 66 -2.15 -9.89 2.53
N LEU A 67 -3.23 -10.14 1.76
CA LEU A 67 -4.31 -9.17 1.58
C LEU A 67 -5.15 -8.99 2.85
N ASN A 68 -5.47 -10.08 3.56
CA ASN A 68 -6.18 -10.00 4.84
C ASN A 68 -5.35 -9.22 5.87
N GLN A 69 -4.06 -9.52 6.00
CA GLN A 69 -3.15 -8.79 6.90
C GLN A 69 -3.03 -7.31 6.52
N ALA A 70 -2.89 -7.00 5.23
CA ALA A 70 -2.82 -5.62 4.76
C ALA A 70 -4.13 -4.86 5.04
N TRP A 71 -5.27 -5.53 4.89
CA TRP A 71 -6.58 -4.96 5.22
C TRP A 71 -6.71 -4.69 6.72
N ALA A 72 -6.32 -5.63 7.57
CA ALA A 72 -6.32 -5.44 9.03
C ALA A 72 -5.46 -4.23 9.43
N SER A 73 -4.22 -4.14 8.94
CA SER A 73 -3.36 -2.98 9.21
C SER A 73 -3.94 -1.66 8.72
N PHE A 74 -4.63 -1.67 7.57
CA PHE A 74 -5.32 -0.48 7.06
C PHE A 74 -6.45 -0.05 8.00
N MET A 75 -7.23 -0.99 8.52
CA MET A 75 -8.34 -0.72 9.44
C MET A 75 -7.87 -0.27 10.82
N ASP A 76 -6.75 -0.79 11.31
CA ASP A 76 -6.12 -0.33 12.55
C ASP A 76 -5.69 1.14 12.41
N CYS A 77 -4.95 1.49 11.35
CA CYS A 77 -4.56 2.88 11.08
C CYS A 77 -5.79 3.79 10.88
N TRP A 78 -6.83 3.30 10.19
CA TRP A 78 -8.06 4.05 9.98
C TRP A 78 -8.76 4.40 11.30
N SER A 79 -8.73 3.47 12.26
CA SER A 79 -9.38 3.63 13.57
C SER A 79 -8.58 4.53 14.50
N GLU A 80 -7.25 4.41 14.52
CA GLU A 80 -6.37 5.21 15.37
C GLU A 80 -6.30 6.69 14.95
N GLU A 81 -6.17 6.97 13.65
CA GLU A 81 -5.97 8.33 13.13
C GLU A 81 -7.29 9.04 12.76
N THR A 82 -8.43 8.61 13.31
CA THR A 82 -9.75 9.25 13.09
C THR A 82 -10.16 9.31 11.60
N GLY A 83 -9.72 8.40 10.74
CA GLY A 83 -10.06 8.30 9.31
C GLY A 83 -9.69 9.51 8.41
N ALA A 84 -10.07 10.74 8.78
CA ALA A 84 -9.79 11.98 8.06
C ALA A 84 -8.30 12.30 7.98
N VAL A 85 -7.59 12.28 9.10
CA VAL A 85 -6.13 12.51 9.13
C VAL A 85 -5.41 11.43 8.34
N PHE A 86 -5.86 10.18 8.46
CA PHE A 86 -5.29 9.08 7.69
C PHE A 86 -5.49 9.24 6.18
N ARG A 87 -6.66 9.73 5.73
CA ARG A 87 -6.92 10.04 4.32
C ARG A 87 -5.99 11.13 3.79
N GLU A 88 -5.76 12.19 4.56
CA GLU A 88 -4.80 13.25 4.19
C GLU A 88 -3.39 12.69 4.05
N THR A 89 -2.97 11.84 4.99
CA THR A 89 -1.68 11.14 4.94
C THR A 89 -1.55 10.26 3.70
N ILE A 90 -2.60 9.52 3.32
CA ILE A 90 -2.63 8.70 2.10
C ILE A 90 -2.45 9.59 0.86
N VAL A 91 -3.16 10.72 0.79
CA VAL A 91 -3.07 11.65 -0.34
C VAL A 91 -1.68 12.25 -0.45
N ALA A 92 -1.10 12.74 0.65
CA ALA A 92 0.23 13.32 0.69
C ALA A 92 1.33 12.32 0.27
N ARG A 93 1.24 11.08 0.77
CA ARG A 93 2.14 9.99 0.36
C ARG A 93 1.94 9.60 -1.11
N GLY A 94 0.70 9.58 -1.59
CA GLY A 94 0.39 9.34 -3.00
C GLY A 94 1.01 10.39 -3.93
N ALA A 95 0.89 11.68 -3.58
CA ALA A 95 1.50 12.77 -4.31
C ALA A 95 3.04 12.69 -4.31
N THR A 96 3.62 12.35 -3.15
CA THR A 96 5.06 12.14 -3.03
C THR A 96 5.54 10.97 -3.88
N HIS A 97 4.85 9.83 -3.82
CA HIS A 97 5.16 8.66 -4.64
C HIS A 97 5.04 8.98 -6.13
N ALA A 98 3.98 9.67 -6.56
CA ALA A 98 3.83 10.09 -7.95
C ALA A 98 5.01 10.98 -8.39
N ARG A 99 5.37 11.99 -7.59
CA ARG A 99 6.50 12.90 -7.88
C ARG A 99 7.85 12.17 -7.98
N MET A 100 8.06 11.13 -7.18
CA MET A 100 9.31 10.37 -7.12
C MET A 100 9.31 9.12 -8.02
N SER A 101 8.19 8.76 -8.64
CA SER A 101 8.13 7.53 -9.43
C SER A 101 8.82 7.70 -10.78
N VAL A 102 9.65 6.71 -11.15
CA VAL A 102 10.32 6.66 -12.46
C VAL A 102 9.30 6.68 -13.59
N GLY A 103 8.14 6.02 -13.42
CA GLY A 103 7.10 6.03 -14.43
C GLY A 103 6.49 7.41 -14.66
N ALA A 104 6.20 8.17 -13.60
CA ALA A 104 5.71 9.54 -13.75
C ALA A 104 6.79 10.50 -14.28
N LEU A 105 8.05 10.32 -13.86
CA LEU A 105 9.17 11.07 -14.41
C LEU A 105 9.30 10.82 -15.91
N SER A 106 9.25 9.56 -16.33
CA SER A 106 9.29 9.26 -17.75
C SER A 106 8.09 9.77 -18.49
N ALA A 107 6.86 9.70 -17.96
CA ALA A 107 5.71 10.26 -18.65
C ALA A 107 5.88 11.77 -18.89
N ARG A 108 6.50 12.49 -17.95
CA ARG A 108 6.85 13.92 -18.13
C ARG A 108 7.96 14.13 -19.16
N ILE A 109 8.99 13.29 -19.18
CA ILE A 109 10.04 13.34 -20.22
C ILE A 109 9.42 13.03 -21.59
N CYS A 110 8.60 11.97 -21.65
CA CYS A 110 7.46 11.69 -22.53
C CYS A 110 6.98 12.95 -23.29
N GLU A 111 6.23 13.73 -22.52
CA GLU A 111 5.51 14.95 -22.91
C GLU A 111 6.43 16.11 -23.28
N LEU A 112 7.48 16.39 -22.49
CA LEU A 112 8.45 17.46 -22.78
C LEU A 112 9.24 17.21 -24.06
N SER A 113 9.54 15.95 -24.36
CA SER A 113 10.24 15.57 -25.59
C SER A 113 9.34 15.76 -26.81
N TRP A 114 8.06 15.40 -26.68
CA TRP A 114 7.06 15.67 -27.71
C TRP A 114 6.89 17.17 -27.96
N SER A 115 6.72 17.97 -26.90
CA SER A 115 6.56 19.42 -27.03
C SER A 115 7.79 20.14 -27.60
N SER A 116 8.95 19.48 -27.63
CA SER A 116 10.21 20.02 -28.12
C SER A 116 10.63 19.43 -29.48
N ASP A 117 9.72 18.74 -30.19
CA ASP A 117 9.95 18.06 -31.48
C ASP A 117 11.15 17.09 -31.50
N ARG A 118 11.49 16.52 -30.34
CA ARG A 118 12.55 15.53 -30.25
C ARG A 118 11.98 14.15 -30.58
N THR A 119 12.33 13.65 -31.76
CA THR A 119 11.87 12.39 -32.36
C THR A 119 12.26 11.12 -31.60
N CYS A 120 13.19 11.19 -30.65
CA CYS A 120 13.69 10.02 -29.91
C CYS A 120 12.69 9.36 -28.94
N TYR A 121 11.51 9.95 -28.72
CA TYR A 121 10.44 9.40 -27.86
C TYR A 121 9.14 9.03 -28.59
N TYR A 122 9.17 8.96 -29.93
CA TYR A 122 7.97 8.70 -30.76
C TYR A 122 7.21 7.42 -30.37
N VAL A 123 7.92 6.33 -30.07
CA VAL A 123 7.32 5.04 -29.71
C VAL A 123 6.65 5.08 -28.33
N HIS A 124 7.24 5.77 -27.35
CA HIS A 124 6.69 5.84 -25.99
C HIS A 124 5.46 6.73 -25.86
N PHE A 125 5.32 7.77 -26.68
CA PHE A 125 4.13 8.61 -26.68
C PHE A 125 2.92 7.91 -27.31
N LEU A 126 3.11 7.22 -28.44
CA LEU A 126 2.01 6.54 -29.16
C LEU A 126 1.53 5.27 -28.45
N GLU A 127 2.42 4.50 -27.83
CA GLU A 127 2.04 3.26 -27.12
C GLU A 127 1.67 3.49 -25.65
N GLY A 128 1.87 4.73 -25.16
CA GLY A 128 1.80 5.11 -23.76
C GLY A 128 3.06 4.67 -23.00
N CYS A 129 3.63 5.55 -22.16
CA CYS A 129 4.81 5.23 -21.37
C CYS A 129 4.41 4.20 -20.27
N ARG A 130 4.36 2.91 -20.62
CA ARG A 130 3.99 1.79 -19.74
C ARG A 130 5.19 1.37 -18.91
N TYR A 131 5.04 1.42 -17.59
CA TYR A 131 5.96 0.93 -16.57
C TYR A 131 5.29 -0.16 -15.73
#